data_AF-A0A9D4FPJ8-F1
#
_entry.id   AF-A0A9D4FPJ8-F1
#
_cell.length_a   1.000
_cell.length_b   1.000
_cell.length_c   1.000
_cell.angle_alpha   90.00
_cell.angle_beta   90.00
_cell.angle_gamma   90.00
#
_symmetry.space_group_name_H-M   'P 1'
#
loop_
_entity.id
_entity.type
_entity.pdbx_description
1 polymer ?
#
loop_
_entity_poly.entity_id
_entity_poly.type
_entity_poly.pdbx_seq_one_letter_code
_entity_poly.pdbx_strand_id
1 'polypeptide(L)'
;MPCKKKKVVQHVHSSPAQKSAKAVSNKYKLKGKRMSPRKTMAVRRALYSKPDDSMVLAPTKKEMVLRNSVIKGYHFFQIRPPNTTPPTQLLVQPEYTNIHDECASLVWLPELDTFPDHMHSLITDEKRQLKLQDVAGLPIGHVPRNLAGFFRPLMESGRIVAEVTGEPVPSFPPWPALKEEGGGVVLPCNYIITHSDIEAQYNKLSELLKSIPEGTAMELVLL
;
A
#
# COMPACT_ATOMS: atom_id res chain seq x y z
N MET A 1 9.89 0.25 49.25
CA MET A 1 8.59 0.48 48.57
C MET A 1 8.86 0.72 47.07
N PRO A 2 8.35 -0.11 46.14
CA PRO A 2 8.61 0.10 44.72
C PRO A 2 7.59 1.09 44.12
N CYS A 3 8.12 2.16 43.53
CA CYS A 3 7.36 3.19 42.84
C CYS A 3 6.84 2.63 41.50
N LYS A 4 5.51 2.45 41.37
CA LYS A 4 4.87 1.98 40.14
C LYS A 4 4.88 3.10 39.10
N LYS A 5 5.69 2.94 38.03
CA LYS A 5 5.63 3.80 36.84
C LYS A 5 4.26 3.64 36.17
N LYS A 6 3.47 4.71 36.11
CA LYS A 6 2.21 4.76 35.35
C LYS A 6 2.53 4.63 33.85
N LYS A 7 2.03 3.56 33.21
CA LYS A 7 1.95 3.48 31.74
C LYS A 7 1.01 4.57 31.26
N VAL A 8 1.54 5.54 30.52
CA VAL A 8 0.73 6.47 29.73
C VAL A 8 0.16 5.66 28.56
N VAL A 9 -1.12 5.32 28.64
CA VAL A 9 -1.86 4.73 27.52
C VAL A 9 -2.28 5.90 26.63
N GLN A 10 -1.59 6.10 25.51
CA GLN A 10 -2.09 6.98 24.46
C GLN A 10 -3.41 6.38 23.94
N HIS A 11 -4.50 7.11 24.09
CA HIS A 11 -5.79 6.74 23.51
C HIS A 11 -5.70 6.90 21.98
N VAL A 12 -5.52 5.77 21.30
CA VAL A 12 -5.53 5.69 19.84
C VAL A 12 -6.97 5.84 19.34
N HIS A 13 -7.25 6.95 18.65
CA HIS A 13 -8.58 7.24 18.11
C HIS A 13 -8.86 6.40 16.85
N SER A 14 -9.59 5.29 17.01
CA SER A 14 -10.06 4.50 15.85
C SER A 14 -11.06 5.28 14.99
N SER A 15 -10.87 5.25 13.67
CA SER A 15 -11.74 5.94 12.71
C SER A 15 -13.16 5.34 12.66
N PRO A 16 -14.19 6.09 12.24
CA PRO A 16 -15.54 5.56 12.06
C PRO A 16 -15.59 4.35 11.11
N ALA A 17 -14.74 4.33 10.08
CA ALA A 17 -14.60 3.21 9.15
C ALA A 17 -13.97 1.97 9.83
N GLN A 18 -12.94 2.15 10.67
CA GLN A 18 -12.34 1.05 11.44
C GLN A 18 -13.35 0.44 12.41
N LYS A 19 -14.13 1.27 13.09
CA LYS A 19 -15.20 0.82 14.01
C LYS A 19 -16.26 0.01 13.26
N SER A 20 -16.69 0.49 12.10
CA SER A 20 -17.67 -0.20 11.24
C SER A 20 -17.13 -1.53 10.71
N ALA A 21 -15.90 -1.56 10.20
CA ALA A 21 -15.25 -2.77 9.73
C ALA A 21 -15.09 -3.82 10.84
N LYS A 22 -14.71 -3.39 12.05
CA LYS A 22 -14.59 -4.24 13.23
C LYS A 22 -15.94 -4.81 13.67
N ALA A 23 -17.00 -4.00 13.66
CA ALA A 23 -18.35 -4.45 13.96
C ALA A 23 -18.86 -5.51 12.96
N VAL A 24 -18.62 -5.28 11.65
CA VAL A 24 -18.96 -6.26 10.60
C VAL A 24 -18.17 -7.55 10.80
N SER A 25 -16.85 -7.48 10.98
CA SER A 25 -16.00 -8.66 11.23
C SER A 25 -16.49 -9.48 12.44
N ASN A 26 -16.80 -8.81 13.56
CA ASN A 26 -17.31 -9.45 14.77
C ASN A 26 -18.67 -10.14 14.54
N LYS A 27 -19.57 -9.53 13.76
CA LYS A 27 -20.88 -10.10 13.42
C LYS A 27 -20.77 -11.44 12.68
N TYR A 28 -19.76 -11.60 11.82
CA TYR A 28 -19.54 -12.84 11.09
C TYR A 28 -18.75 -13.89 11.90
N LYS A 29 -17.78 -13.46 12.73
CA LYS A 29 -17.08 -14.34 13.68
C LYS A 29 -18.03 -14.98 14.70
N LEU A 30 -18.95 -14.19 15.28
CA LEU A 30 -19.91 -14.67 16.28
C LEU A 30 -20.93 -15.67 15.73
N LYS A 31 -21.19 -15.66 14.42
CA LYS A 31 -22.16 -16.57 13.78
C LYS A 31 -21.53 -17.83 13.17
N GLY A 32 -20.21 -18.02 13.31
CA GLY A 32 -19.50 -19.19 12.76
C GLY A 32 -19.56 -19.31 11.23
N LYS A 33 -20.02 -18.28 10.51
CA LYS A 33 -20.21 -18.31 9.05
C LYS A 33 -19.06 -17.57 8.36
N ARG A 34 -18.29 -18.29 7.54
CA ARG A 34 -17.32 -17.67 6.61
C ARG A 34 -18.07 -16.87 5.55
N MET A 35 -17.63 -15.63 5.32
CA MET A 35 -18.16 -14.79 4.26
C MET A 35 -17.72 -15.35 2.90
N SER A 36 -18.62 -15.39 1.92
CA SER A 36 -18.25 -15.84 0.58
C SER A 36 -17.31 -14.82 -0.08
N PRO A 37 -16.33 -15.24 -0.89
CA PRO A 37 -15.37 -14.33 -1.54
C PRO A 37 -16.04 -13.17 -2.28
N ARG A 38 -17.17 -13.46 -2.96
CA ARG A 38 -17.96 -12.47 -3.70
C ARG A 38 -18.62 -11.42 -2.80
N LYS A 39 -19.11 -11.81 -1.62
CA LYS A 39 -19.66 -10.87 -0.61
C LYS A 39 -18.56 -10.08 0.08
N THR A 40 -17.39 -10.68 0.31
CA THR A 40 -16.21 -9.98 0.83
C THR A 40 -15.75 -8.89 -0.12
N MET A 41 -15.69 -9.18 -1.43
CA MET A 41 -15.35 -8.20 -2.45
C MET A 41 -16.39 -7.07 -2.55
N ALA A 42 -17.69 -7.39 -2.50
CA ALA A 42 -18.75 -6.39 -2.53
C ALA A 42 -18.74 -5.46 -1.31
N VAL A 43 -18.52 -6.01 -0.10
CA VAL A 43 -18.37 -5.22 1.13
C VAL A 43 -17.12 -4.36 1.08
N ARG A 44 -16.00 -4.88 0.56
CA ARG A 44 -14.77 -4.09 0.34
C ARG A 44 -15.03 -2.93 -0.61
N ARG A 45 -15.63 -3.18 -1.78
CA ARG A 45 -15.96 -2.13 -2.77
C ARG A 45 -16.92 -1.07 -2.22
N ALA A 46 -17.79 -1.42 -1.28
CA ALA A 46 -18.68 -0.47 -0.61
C ALA A 46 -18.00 0.29 0.56
N LEU A 47 -16.94 -0.25 1.16
CA LEU A 47 -16.15 0.41 2.22
C LEU A 47 -15.08 1.36 1.65
N TYR A 48 -14.62 1.09 0.44
CA TYR A 48 -13.70 1.96 -0.31
C TYR A 48 -14.54 2.84 -1.26
N SER A 49 -15.09 3.94 -0.74
CA SER A 49 -15.70 4.97 -1.58
C SER A 49 -14.68 5.51 -2.59
N LYS A 50 -15.12 5.72 -3.84
CA LYS A 50 -14.31 6.30 -4.92
C LYS A 50 -13.61 7.58 -4.44
N PRO A 51 -12.32 7.77 -4.73
CA PRO A 51 -11.69 9.07 -4.55
C PRO A 51 -12.30 10.07 -5.56
N ASP A 52 -12.38 11.32 -5.13
CA ASP A 52 -12.69 12.46 -5.97
C ASP A 52 -11.46 12.75 -6.86
N ASP A 53 -11.62 12.65 -8.18
CA ASP A 53 -10.55 12.81 -9.19
C ASP A 53 -10.00 14.26 -9.28
N SER A 54 -10.45 15.16 -8.41
CA SER A 54 -10.20 16.60 -8.51
C SER A 54 -8.82 17.08 -8.03
N MET A 55 -7.86 16.21 -7.75
CA MET A 55 -6.47 16.63 -7.47
C MET A 55 -5.65 16.81 -8.77
N VAL A 56 -6.10 17.76 -9.60
CA VAL A 56 -5.31 18.31 -10.71
C VAL A 56 -4.19 19.16 -10.10
N LEU A 57 -2.95 18.67 -10.16
CA LEU A 57 -1.77 19.39 -9.68
C LEU A 57 -1.09 20.16 -10.82
N ALA A 58 -1.15 21.49 -10.74
CA ALA A 58 -0.35 22.44 -11.51
C ALA A 58 1.16 22.40 -11.10
N PRO A 59 2.08 22.94 -11.92
CA PRO A 59 3.41 22.37 -12.11
C PRO A 59 4.49 22.89 -11.15
N THR A 60 5.58 22.12 -11.07
CA THR A 60 6.82 22.28 -10.26
C THR A 60 6.76 21.77 -8.83
N LYS A 61 6.13 20.61 -8.59
CA LYS A 61 6.42 19.90 -7.34
C LYS A 61 7.72 19.11 -7.50
N LYS A 62 8.76 19.52 -6.77
CA LYS A 62 9.93 18.67 -6.50
C LYS A 62 9.43 17.33 -5.96
N GLU A 63 10.08 16.25 -6.37
CA GLU A 63 9.66 14.89 -6.02
C GLU A 63 10.80 14.18 -5.30
N MET A 64 10.46 13.20 -4.46
CA MET A 64 11.46 12.25 -3.98
C MET A 64 11.08 10.84 -4.37
N VAL A 65 12.07 10.05 -4.73
CA VAL A 65 11.91 8.66 -5.13
C VAL A 65 12.61 7.77 -4.12
N LEU A 66 11.84 6.87 -3.52
CA LEU A 66 12.34 5.77 -2.71
C LEU A 66 12.45 4.53 -3.60
N ARG A 67 13.68 4.25 -4.03
CA ARG A 67 14.01 3.13 -4.91
C ARG A 67 14.26 1.84 -4.13
N ASN A 68 14.19 0.73 -4.86
CA ASN A 68 14.44 -0.62 -4.34
C ASN A 68 13.54 -0.97 -3.15
N SER A 69 12.31 -0.44 -3.12
CA SER A 69 11.34 -0.81 -2.10
C SER A 69 10.49 -2.00 -2.58
N VAL A 70 9.48 -2.35 -1.80
CA VAL A 70 8.61 -3.47 -2.11
C VAL A 70 7.15 -3.18 -1.75
N ILE A 71 6.23 -3.72 -2.52
CA ILE A 71 4.82 -3.87 -2.16
C ILE A 71 4.64 -5.23 -1.50
N LYS A 72 4.12 -5.26 -0.28
CA LYS A 72 3.88 -6.49 0.49
C LYS A 72 2.48 -7.05 0.25
N GLY A 73 2.26 -8.29 0.65
CA GLY A 73 0.93 -8.92 0.62
C GLY A 73 0.55 -9.58 -0.70
N TYR A 74 1.45 -9.68 -1.69
CA TYR A 74 1.14 -10.27 -2.99
C TYR A 74 0.52 -11.67 -2.89
N HIS A 75 0.95 -12.49 -1.92
CA HIS A 75 0.36 -13.81 -1.69
C HIS A 75 -1.16 -13.79 -1.41
N PHE A 76 -1.68 -12.69 -0.87
CA PHE A 76 -3.10 -12.50 -0.59
C PHE A 76 -3.85 -11.91 -1.78
N PHE A 77 -3.29 -10.90 -2.45
CA PHE A 77 -3.95 -10.21 -3.56
C PHE A 77 -3.79 -10.93 -4.89
N GLN A 78 -2.56 -11.38 -5.19
CA GLN A 78 -2.19 -12.14 -6.38
C GLN A 78 -2.60 -11.43 -7.68
N ILE A 79 -2.48 -10.10 -7.69
CA ILE A 79 -2.73 -9.25 -8.85
C ILE A 79 -1.38 -8.69 -9.31
N ARG A 80 -1.08 -8.90 -10.59
CA ARG A 80 0.09 -8.34 -11.26
C ARG A 80 -0.33 -7.06 -11.98
N PRO A 81 0.37 -5.93 -11.77
CA PRO A 81 0.16 -4.77 -12.60
C PRO A 81 0.66 -5.04 -14.03
N PRO A 82 0.11 -4.35 -15.04
CA PRO A 82 0.59 -4.47 -16.40
C PRO A 82 2.03 -3.94 -16.50
N ASN A 83 2.88 -4.69 -17.21
CA ASN A 83 4.25 -4.27 -17.47
C ASN A 83 4.26 -3.34 -18.69
N THR A 84 4.29 -2.04 -18.45
CA THR A 84 4.17 -0.99 -19.47
C THR A 84 5.45 -0.17 -19.56
N THR A 85 5.65 0.49 -20.70
CA THR A 85 6.72 1.49 -20.87
C THR A 85 6.08 2.79 -21.36
N PRO A 86 6.01 3.84 -20.52
CA PRO A 86 6.53 3.96 -19.15
C PRO A 86 5.79 3.05 -18.14
N PRO A 87 6.40 2.76 -16.96
CA PRO A 87 5.78 1.94 -15.92
C PRO A 87 4.42 2.48 -15.48
N THR A 88 3.50 1.57 -15.16
CA THR A 88 2.18 1.95 -14.65
C THR A 88 2.31 2.52 -13.24
N GLN A 89 1.81 3.73 -13.03
CA GLN A 89 1.77 4.35 -11.71
C GLN A 89 0.60 3.82 -10.89
N LEU A 90 0.92 3.15 -9.80
CA LEU A 90 -0.04 2.56 -8.88
C LEU A 90 -0.34 3.52 -7.74
N LEU A 91 -1.61 3.72 -7.43
CA LEU A 91 -2.00 4.71 -6.43
C LEU A 91 -1.85 4.15 -5.01
N VAL A 92 -1.18 4.88 -4.12
CA VAL A 92 -1.11 4.53 -2.70
C VAL A 92 -2.20 5.28 -1.94
N GLN A 93 -3.00 4.56 -1.15
CA GLN A 93 -4.09 5.15 -0.38
C GLN A 93 -4.21 4.58 1.05
N PRO A 94 -4.70 5.38 2.00
CA PRO A 94 -5.15 4.94 3.32
C PRO A 94 -6.07 3.70 3.34
N GLU A 95 -5.73 2.68 4.14
CA GLU A 95 -6.64 1.57 4.48
C GLU A 95 -7.29 1.79 5.85
N TYR A 96 -8.43 2.47 5.88
CA TYR A 96 -9.15 2.71 7.14
C TYR A 96 -9.89 1.49 7.70
N THR A 97 -9.82 0.32 7.08
CA THR A 97 -10.54 -0.87 7.60
C THR A 97 -9.61 -1.87 8.27
N ASN A 98 -8.31 -1.63 8.20
CA ASN A 98 -7.31 -2.53 8.76
C ASN A 98 -7.35 -2.49 10.29
N ILE A 99 -7.48 -3.66 10.90
CA ILE A 99 -7.59 -3.83 12.36
C ILE A 99 -6.23 -4.09 13.02
N HIS A 100 -5.19 -4.34 12.24
CA HIS A 100 -3.85 -4.71 12.71
C HIS A 100 -2.88 -3.53 12.67
N ASP A 101 -3.08 -2.60 11.75
CA ASP A 101 -2.26 -1.42 11.56
C ASP A 101 -3.14 -0.24 11.13
N GLU A 102 -3.13 0.83 11.92
CA GLU A 102 -3.93 2.03 11.64
C GLU A 102 -3.36 2.90 10.53
N CYS A 103 -2.05 2.78 10.29
CA CYS A 103 -1.35 3.47 9.22
C CYS A 103 -1.34 2.66 7.93
N ALA A 104 -1.95 1.46 7.93
CA ALA A 104 -2.02 0.59 6.77
C ALA A 104 -2.45 1.37 5.53
N SER A 105 -1.72 1.13 4.45
CA SER A 105 -1.93 1.80 3.17
C SER A 105 -1.92 0.74 2.07
N LEU A 106 -2.94 0.78 1.23
CA LEU A 106 -3.10 -0.10 0.08
C LEU A 106 -2.46 0.52 -1.15
N VAL A 107 -1.94 -0.34 -2.02
CA VAL A 107 -1.49 0.02 -3.36
C VAL A 107 -2.53 -0.47 -4.36
N TRP A 108 -3.05 0.42 -5.18
CA TRP A 108 -4.16 0.20 -6.10
C TRP A 108 -3.68 0.25 -7.54
N LEU A 109 -4.16 -0.70 -8.34
CA LEU A 109 -4.09 -0.59 -9.78
C LEU A 109 -5.09 0.50 -10.22
N PRO A 110 -4.71 1.41 -11.13
CA PRO A 110 -5.64 2.42 -11.65
C PRO A 110 -6.92 1.83 -12.23
N GLU A 111 -7.96 2.66 -12.31
CA GLU A 111 -9.23 2.30 -12.93
C GLU A 111 -9.04 2.06 -14.43
N LEU A 112 -9.90 1.22 -15.03
CA LEU A 112 -9.72 0.74 -16.40
C LEU A 112 -9.73 1.87 -17.44
N ASP A 113 -10.52 2.92 -17.18
CA ASP A 113 -10.66 4.11 -18.02
C ASP A 113 -9.39 4.99 -18.07
N THR A 114 -8.48 4.82 -17.12
CA THR A 114 -7.16 5.48 -17.16
C THR A 114 -6.21 4.84 -18.16
N PHE A 115 -6.52 3.64 -18.66
CA PHE A 115 -5.73 2.94 -19.65
C PHE A 115 -6.33 3.07 -21.06
N PRO A 116 -5.49 3.19 -22.11
CA PRO A 116 -5.94 3.11 -23.48
C PRO A 116 -6.71 1.81 -23.78
N ASP A 117 -7.76 1.88 -24.60
CA ASP A 117 -8.66 0.74 -24.91
C ASP A 117 -7.93 -0.52 -25.38
N HIS A 118 -6.85 -0.35 -26.17
CA HIS A 118 -6.08 -1.48 -26.66
C HIS A 118 -5.39 -2.29 -25.55
N MET A 119 -5.19 -1.70 -24.37
CA MET A 119 -4.60 -2.36 -23.20
C MET A 119 -5.61 -3.15 -22.37
N HIS A 120 -6.92 -2.93 -22.54
CA HIS A 120 -7.93 -3.57 -21.69
C HIS A 120 -7.90 -5.09 -21.79
N SER A 121 -7.52 -5.60 -22.96
CA SER A 121 -7.34 -7.03 -23.23
C SER A 121 -5.94 -7.58 -22.95
N LEU A 122 -5.00 -6.75 -22.46
CA LEU A 122 -3.64 -7.17 -22.14
C LEU A 122 -3.67 -8.21 -21.01
N ILE A 123 -3.00 -9.34 -21.21
CA ILE A 123 -2.85 -10.38 -20.18
C ILE A 123 -1.83 -9.89 -19.14
N THR A 124 -2.25 -9.79 -17.89
CA THR A 124 -1.39 -9.37 -16.76
C THR A 124 -0.87 -10.56 -15.95
N ASP A 125 -1.58 -11.69 -15.97
CA ASP A 125 -1.14 -12.96 -15.39
C ASP A 125 -1.42 -14.11 -16.36
N GLU A 126 -0.37 -14.58 -17.02
CA GLU A 126 -0.43 -15.70 -17.97
C GLU A 126 -0.89 -17.01 -17.32
N LYS A 127 -0.55 -17.26 -16.05
CA LYS A 127 -0.93 -18.52 -15.38
C LYS A 127 -2.43 -18.59 -15.12
N ARG A 128 -3.06 -17.44 -14.89
CA ARG A 128 -4.49 -17.32 -14.57
C ARG A 128 -5.33 -16.83 -15.75
N GLN A 129 -4.67 -16.43 -16.83
CA GLN A 129 -5.30 -15.81 -17.99
C GLN A 129 -6.12 -14.56 -17.61
N LEU A 130 -5.64 -13.80 -16.61
CA LEU A 130 -6.27 -12.55 -16.19
C LEU A 130 -5.87 -11.42 -17.13
N LYS A 131 -6.86 -10.63 -17.56
CA LYS A 131 -6.65 -9.42 -18.36
C LYS A 131 -6.68 -8.18 -17.49
N LEU A 132 -6.16 -7.08 -18.01
CA LEU A 132 -6.19 -5.79 -17.33
C LEU A 132 -7.62 -5.39 -16.90
N GLN A 133 -8.61 -5.55 -17.78
CA GLN A 133 -10.02 -5.29 -17.47
C GLN A 133 -10.57 -6.08 -16.27
N ASP A 134 -9.98 -7.24 -15.94
CA ASP A 134 -10.44 -8.09 -14.84
C ASP A 134 -9.87 -7.62 -13.49
N VAL A 135 -8.77 -6.88 -13.52
CA VAL A 135 -7.98 -6.51 -12.32
C VAL A 135 -7.87 -4.99 -12.09
N ALA A 136 -8.20 -4.15 -13.07
CA ALA A 136 -8.20 -2.70 -12.93
C ALA A 136 -9.07 -2.24 -11.76
N GLY A 137 -8.63 -1.20 -11.04
CA GLY A 137 -9.31 -0.70 -9.84
C GLY A 137 -9.22 -1.62 -8.62
N LEU A 138 -8.45 -2.72 -8.67
CA LEU A 138 -8.26 -3.60 -7.52
C LEU A 138 -6.98 -3.28 -6.73
N PRO A 139 -6.98 -3.52 -5.41
CA PRO A 139 -5.76 -3.41 -4.61
C PRO A 139 -4.82 -4.57 -4.94
N ILE A 140 -3.53 -4.29 -5.10
CA ILE A 140 -2.52 -5.29 -5.45
C ILE A 140 -1.62 -5.66 -4.27
N GLY A 141 -1.66 -4.87 -3.20
CA GLY A 141 -0.78 -5.06 -2.06
C GLY A 141 -0.85 -3.94 -1.03
N HIS A 142 0.05 -4.01 -0.07
CA HIS A 142 0.23 -3.05 1.00
C HIS A 142 1.60 -2.40 0.95
N VAL A 143 1.66 -1.14 1.38
CA VAL A 143 2.92 -0.50 1.74
C VAL A 143 3.55 -1.25 2.91
N PRO A 144 4.89 -1.42 2.96
CA PRO A 144 5.58 -1.98 4.11
C PRO A 144 5.21 -1.25 5.40
N ARG A 145 4.92 -2.00 6.47
CA ARG A 145 4.46 -1.44 7.76
C ARG A 145 5.38 -0.35 8.32
N ASN A 146 6.68 -0.52 8.17
CA ASN A 146 7.72 0.43 8.58
C ASN A 146 7.67 1.76 7.79
N LEU A 147 7.16 1.75 6.56
CA LEU A 147 6.95 2.96 5.75
C LEU A 147 5.54 3.53 5.89
N ALA A 148 4.55 2.69 6.19
CA ALA A 148 3.15 3.06 6.26
C ALA A 148 2.89 4.21 7.24
N GLY A 149 3.55 4.21 8.41
CA GLY A 149 3.45 5.29 9.40
C GLY A 149 3.95 6.64 8.88
N PHE A 150 4.96 6.65 8.02
CA PHE A 150 5.48 7.86 7.39
C PHE A 150 4.62 8.32 6.22
N PHE A 151 4.15 7.38 5.39
CA PHE A 151 3.32 7.68 4.22
C PHE A 151 1.95 8.21 4.61
N ARG A 152 1.42 7.76 5.75
CA ARG A 152 0.07 8.11 6.16
C ARG A 152 -0.21 9.62 6.22
N PRO A 153 0.52 10.42 7.00
CA PRO A 153 0.32 11.86 7.04
C PRO A 153 0.68 12.55 5.71
N LEU A 154 1.61 12.00 4.92
CA LEU A 154 1.98 12.58 3.63
C LEU A 154 0.85 12.58 2.60
N MET A 155 -0.05 11.60 2.68
CA MET A 155 -1.19 11.50 1.76
C MET A 155 -2.29 12.54 2.03
N GLU A 156 -2.22 13.30 3.14
CA GLU A 156 -3.20 14.36 3.43
C GLU A 156 -2.96 15.62 2.59
N SER A 157 -1.70 15.92 2.26
CA SER A 157 -1.28 17.12 1.52
C SER A 157 -0.35 16.82 0.34
N GLY A 158 -0.18 15.54 0.02
CA GLY A 158 0.72 15.06 -1.02
C GLY A 158 0.13 13.87 -1.78
N ARG A 159 0.92 13.35 -2.70
CA ARG A 159 0.58 12.18 -3.51
C ARG A 159 1.72 11.18 -3.42
N ILE A 160 1.37 9.91 -3.32
CA ILE A 160 2.33 8.80 -3.37
C ILE A 160 1.84 7.82 -4.42
N VAL A 161 2.73 7.47 -5.35
CA VAL A 161 2.52 6.40 -6.32
C VAL A 161 3.62 5.37 -6.22
N ALA A 162 3.36 4.16 -6.67
CA ALA A 162 4.34 3.09 -6.78
C ALA A 162 4.50 2.65 -8.23
N GLU A 163 5.72 2.39 -8.65
CA GLU A 163 6.05 1.81 -9.96
C GLU A 163 6.71 0.46 -9.72
N VAL A 164 6.10 -0.62 -10.23
CA VAL A 164 6.67 -1.96 -10.09
C VAL A 164 7.86 -2.11 -11.03
N THR A 165 8.96 -2.61 -10.50
CA THR A 165 10.26 -2.70 -11.21
C THR A 165 10.61 -4.11 -11.65
N GLY A 166 9.79 -5.11 -11.29
CA GLY A 166 10.04 -6.49 -11.65
C GLY A 166 8.93 -7.45 -11.26
N GLU A 167 9.19 -8.73 -11.50
CA GLU A 167 8.27 -9.82 -11.19
C GLU A 167 8.08 -10.02 -9.67
N PRO A 168 6.98 -10.67 -9.25
CA PRO A 168 6.83 -11.07 -7.85
C PRO A 168 7.97 -12.00 -7.43
N VAL A 169 8.66 -11.62 -6.35
CA VAL A 169 9.80 -12.37 -5.79
C VAL A 169 9.51 -12.79 -4.35
N PRO A 170 10.13 -13.88 -3.85
CA PRO A 170 10.13 -14.17 -2.42
C PRO A 170 10.64 -12.95 -1.63
N SER A 171 10.16 -12.74 -0.41
CA SER A 171 10.62 -11.64 0.46
C SER A 171 12.07 -11.81 0.98
N PHE A 172 12.89 -12.60 0.29
CA PHE A 172 14.27 -12.95 0.62
C PHE A 172 15.04 -13.16 -0.70
N PRO A 173 16.36 -12.91 -0.78
CA PRO A 173 17.20 -11.75 -0.42
C PRO A 173 17.36 -10.75 -1.62
N PRO A 174 18.15 -9.66 -1.53
CA PRO A 174 19.04 -9.25 -0.42
C PRO A 174 18.28 -8.40 0.59
N TRP A 175 17.52 -9.07 1.44
CA TRP A 175 16.88 -8.53 2.62
C TRP A 175 17.40 -9.36 3.81
N PRO A 176 17.63 -8.76 4.99
CA PRO A 176 18.09 -9.52 6.15
C PRO A 176 17.18 -10.73 6.39
N ALA A 177 17.80 -11.88 6.66
CA ALA A 177 17.07 -13.13 6.90
C ALA A 177 16.03 -12.91 8.00
N LEU A 178 14.77 -13.32 7.76
CA LEU A 178 13.74 -13.22 8.77
C LEU A 178 14.15 -14.04 10.00
N LYS A 179 13.90 -13.48 11.19
CA LYS A 179 13.96 -14.22 12.45
C LYS A 179 12.72 -15.11 12.67
N GLU A 180 11.70 -15.00 11.82
CA GLU A 180 10.43 -15.75 11.91
C GLU A 180 10.13 -16.49 10.60
N GLU A 181 9.61 -17.72 10.70
CA GLU A 181 9.15 -18.52 9.55
C GLU A 181 7.93 -17.86 8.88
N GLY A 182 7.98 -17.63 7.57
CA GLY A 182 6.82 -17.17 6.79
C GLY A 182 7.04 -15.93 5.91
N GLY A 183 8.18 -15.81 5.23
CA GLY A 183 8.33 -14.74 4.24
C GLY A 183 7.40 -14.94 3.05
N GLY A 184 6.56 -13.93 2.80
CA GLY A 184 5.62 -13.93 1.68
C GLY A 184 6.28 -13.55 0.35
N VAL A 185 5.51 -13.58 -0.73
CA VAL A 185 5.90 -12.98 -2.02
C VAL A 185 5.64 -11.47 -1.97
N VAL A 186 6.54 -10.68 -2.57
CA VAL A 186 6.48 -9.22 -2.68
C VAL A 186 6.66 -8.78 -4.13
N LEU A 187 6.20 -7.58 -4.46
CA LEU A 187 6.47 -6.93 -5.75
C LEU A 187 7.59 -5.89 -5.56
N PRO A 188 8.74 -6.00 -6.24
CA PRO A 188 9.75 -4.95 -6.26
C PRO A 188 9.16 -3.65 -6.83
N CYS A 189 9.44 -2.51 -6.20
CA CYS A 189 8.92 -1.23 -6.67
C CYS A 189 9.80 -0.03 -6.30
N ASN A 190 9.51 1.09 -6.95
CA ASN A 190 9.92 2.42 -6.53
C ASN A 190 8.68 3.18 -6.04
N TYR A 191 8.79 3.90 -4.93
CA TYR A 191 7.75 4.85 -4.51
C TYR A 191 8.15 6.26 -4.94
N ILE A 192 7.25 6.96 -5.62
CA ILE A 192 7.41 8.37 -6.00
C ILE A 192 6.49 9.19 -5.09
N ILE A 193 7.07 10.17 -4.41
CA ILE A 193 6.41 10.97 -3.40
C ILE A 193 6.48 12.43 -3.83
N THR A 194 5.30 13.04 -3.92
CA THR A 194 5.12 14.43 -4.31
C THR A 194 4.47 15.18 -3.14
N HIS A 195 5.16 16.17 -2.57
CA HIS A 195 4.70 16.92 -1.40
C HIS A 195 5.13 18.39 -1.48
N SER A 196 4.39 19.31 -0.85
CA SER A 196 4.71 20.75 -0.86
C SER A 196 6.06 21.07 -0.16
N ASP A 197 6.31 20.40 0.95
CA ASP A 197 7.53 20.52 1.74
C ASP A 197 8.45 19.30 1.55
N ILE A 198 8.89 19.04 0.31
CA ILE A 198 9.58 17.78 0.00
C ILE A 198 10.93 17.62 0.73
N GLU A 199 11.66 18.72 0.97
CA GLU A 199 13.00 18.69 1.57
C GLU A 199 12.95 18.29 3.04
N ALA A 200 11.98 18.81 3.80
CA ALA A 200 11.80 18.38 5.19
C ALA A 200 11.37 16.91 5.27
N GLN A 201 10.55 16.45 4.32
CA GLN A 201 10.10 15.05 4.28
C GLN A 201 11.23 14.11 3.85
N TYR A 202 12.11 14.54 2.94
CA TYR A 202 13.31 13.81 2.55
C TYR A 202 14.20 13.54 3.77
N ASN A 203 14.47 14.57 4.60
CA ASN A 203 15.30 14.40 5.79
C ASN A 203 14.68 13.41 6.79
N LYS A 204 13.38 13.53 7.06
CA LYS A 204 12.65 12.60 7.94
C LYS A 204 12.67 11.16 7.42
N LEU A 205 12.46 10.97 6.12
CA LEU A 205 12.51 9.64 5.51
C LEU A 205 13.92 9.07 5.55
N SER A 206 14.95 9.88 5.27
CA SER A 206 16.35 9.47 5.37
C SER A 206 16.71 8.99 6.78
N GLU A 207 16.26 9.70 7.82
CA GLU A 207 16.44 9.28 9.22
C GLU A 207 15.68 7.98 9.53
N LEU A 208 14.44 7.86 9.06
CA LEU A 208 13.64 6.64 9.21
C LEU A 208 14.34 5.44 8.60
N LEU A 209 14.87 5.55 7.37
CA LEU A 209 15.55 4.45 6.67
C LEU A 209 16.78 3.96 7.44
N LYS A 210 17.52 4.86 8.11
CA LYS A 210 18.66 4.48 8.96
C LYS A 210 18.22 3.68 10.20
N SER A 211 16.97 3.87 10.66
CA SER A 211 16.46 3.21 11.86
C SER A 211 15.84 1.82 11.60
N ILE A 212 15.60 1.46 10.34
CA ILE A 212 14.99 0.18 9.97
C ILE A 212 15.97 -0.75 9.24
N PRO A 213 15.98 -2.06 9.53
CA PRO A 213 16.91 -2.99 8.88
C PRO A 213 16.82 -2.97 7.35
N GLU A 214 15.62 -2.90 6.80
CA GLU A 214 15.38 -2.90 5.35
C GLU A 214 15.82 -1.59 4.68
N GLY A 215 15.99 -0.50 5.42
CA GLY A 215 16.38 0.78 4.84
C GLY A 215 17.79 0.76 4.22
N THR A 216 18.63 -0.21 4.59
CA THR A 216 19.98 -0.39 4.02
C THR A 216 19.98 -0.76 2.52
N ALA A 217 18.90 -1.36 2.02
CA ALA A 217 18.77 -1.72 0.60
C ALA A 217 17.95 -0.70 -0.20
N MET A 218 17.30 0.25 0.47
CA MET A 218 16.50 1.29 -0.17
C MET A 218 17.37 2.52 -0.46
N GLU A 219 17.16 3.15 -1.61
CA GLU A 219 17.86 4.38 -2.00
C GLU A 219 16.85 5.52 -2.08
N LEU A 220 17.13 6.63 -1.41
CA LEU A 220 16.29 7.83 -1.45
C LEU A 220 16.96 8.89 -2.32
N VAL A 221 16.24 9.36 -3.34
CA VAL A 221 16.71 10.37 -4.31
C VAL A 221 15.74 11.54 -4.32
N LEU A 222 16.27 12.77 -4.30
CA LEU A 222 15.48 13.99 -4.52
C LEU A 222 15.62 14.41 -6.00
N LEU A 223 14.50 14.68 -6.66
CA LEU A 223 14.38 15.09 -8.07
C LEU A 223 13.93 16.54 -8.20
#